data_AF-A0A1G7U376-F1
#
_entry.id   AF-A0A1G7U376-F1
#
_cell.length_a   1.000
_cell.length_b   1.000
_cell.length_c   1.000
_cell.angle_alpha   90.00
_cell.angle_beta   90.00
_cell.angle_gamma   90.00
#
_symmetry.space_group_name_H-M   'P 1'
#
loop_
_entity.id
_entity.type
_entity.pdbx_description
1 polymer ?
#
loop_
_entity_poly.entity_id
_entity_poly.type
_entity_poly.pdbx_seq_one_letter_code
_entity_poly.pdbx_strand_id
1 'polypeptide(L)'
;MKKQKVLLLALAALTAFPASMPLITQSAMAVEQAEQTLQVEKLALGATLNSQQAQQTIQLLGANQVTPENTIYVDGVMIDRYLNIGSDASTDVYSSVYIKPQAPGTGIKVQIVTPENITAVSATTYQNAAITAGAKNALLRIGTILPVTGEGALTGLYALLESQGVVVKQHDMQTAQKEISVVNNVKTETGLTDEQVNVIIAEIKKEVAAQVQNNGQVNSTEIVNTVVNNVINNTNIEGDGNVVDNSVATDVEISNQTKQELEQYANDFAQTDAAANEDTVQQLDASIEDKKWDNILAQLEPKMTIDEIKAVETPDFSDTEKYHEILPALYNRFKQAVDQGIRVDDIYAHTFIIEAIQPELTVETKAELDNFRELLYQYTATFEGDLKATAEGEGYEFLPIKDQWLTQLQSAQNLKASDAPLAEIIQLIANATGFAPEVYTYTDIEQTDKVISLTVAEDTPTKMTTLARFQYDLETGVISEIDPVSMEAVPLNQATFDFNAIYGVNVENHYVAAEVPVDYTIPGYTSVETTEEETTLEEEPQEMTEAPTNPEEEQPSEEVQPSEEVPETETPTSNEQTTEAAPSEETDSGN
;
A
#
# COMPACT_ATOMS: atom_id res chain seq x y z
N MET A 1 -18.08 7.18 96.13
CA MET A 1 -17.41 8.39 95.58
C MET A 1 -16.62 7.93 94.35
N LYS A 2 -16.58 8.57 93.18
CA LYS A 2 -17.32 9.71 92.57
C LYS A 2 -17.63 9.33 91.09
N LYS A 3 -18.70 9.94 90.58
CA LYS A 3 -19.09 10.29 89.18
C LYS A 3 -17.89 10.36 88.20
N GLN A 4 -18.01 10.11 86.88
CA GLN A 4 -19.02 10.48 85.85
C GLN A 4 -19.21 9.34 84.82
N LYS A 5 -20.37 9.05 84.19
CA LYS A 5 -21.14 9.82 83.16
C LYS A 5 -20.27 10.13 81.91
N VAL A 6 -20.56 9.81 80.64
CA VAL A 6 -21.78 9.59 79.80
C VAL A 6 -21.34 8.69 78.59
N LEU A 7 -21.94 7.51 78.31
CA LEU A 7 -23.13 7.17 77.49
C LEU A 7 -22.90 6.94 75.96
N LEU A 8 -23.16 5.69 75.53
CA LEU A 8 -23.57 5.16 74.20
C LEU A 8 -22.96 5.68 72.88
N LEU A 9 -22.52 4.71 72.05
CA LEU A 9 -23.27 4.34 70.84
C LEU A 9 -23.15 2.83 70.58
N ALA A 10 -24.11 2.27 69.83
CA ALA A 10 -24.49 0.86 69.93
C ALA A 10 -23.62 -0.10 69.10
N LEU A 11 -23.38 -1.30 69.66
CA LEU A 11 -22.82 -2.45 68.95
C LEU A 11 -23.81 -3.62 69.05
N ALA A 12 -24.37 -4.02 67.91
CA ALA A 12 -25.12 -5.25 67.68
C ALA A 12 -24.74 -5.69 66.25
N ALA A 13 -24.01 -6.80 66.08
CA ALA A 13 -24.53 -8.18 66.01
C ALA A 13 -25.32 -8.42 64.69
N LEU A 14 -25.16 -9.52 63.96
CA LEU A 14 -24.27 -10.70 64.07
C LEU A 14 -24.55 -11.58 62.84
N THR A 15 -23.54 -11.98 62.06
CA THR A 15 -23.53 -13.27 61.33
C THR A 15 -22.13 -13.58 60.83
N ALA A 16 -21.66 -14.80 61.08
CA ALA A 16 -20.42 -15.31 60.51
C ALA A 16 -20.71 -16.13 59.24
N PHE A 17 -19.88 -15.98 58.22
CA PHE A 17 -19.68 -16.97 57.17
C PHE A 17 -18.16 -17.20 57.04
N PRO A 18 -17.69 -18.45 56.91
CA PRO A 18 -16.27 -18.73 56.73
C PRO A 18 -15.86 -18.38 55.30
N ALA A 19 -15.05 -17.34 55.14
CA ALA A 19 -14.35 -17.07 53.88
C ALA A 19 -13.24 -18.11 53.70
N SER A 20 -13.45 -19.05 52.78
CA SER A 20 -12.40 -19.92 52.27
C SER A 20 -11.35 -19.08 51.54
N MET A 21 -10.15 -18.95 52.12
CA MET A 21 -9.01 -18.39 51.39
C MET A 21 -8.64 -19.34 50.24
N PRO A 22 -8.54 -18.87 48.98
CA PRO A 22 -7.92 -19.66 47.94
C PRO A 22 -6.44 -19.85 48.27
N LEU A 23 -6.00 -21.10 48.17
CA LEU A 23 -4.59 -21.47 48.31
C LEU A 23 -3.82 -20.88 47.13
N ILE A 24 -2.90 -19.95 47.38
CA ILE A 24 -2.00 -19.44 46.33
C ILE A 24 -1.02 -20.56 45.97
N THR A 25 -1.39 -21.37 44.98
CA THR A 25 -0.48 -22.27 44.29
C THR A 25 0.47 -21.42 43.46
N GLN A 26 1.78 -21.53 43.72
CA GLN A 26 2.79 -20.99 42.83
C GLN A 26 2.72 -21.76 41.50
N SER A 27 2.05 -21.17 40.51
CA SER A 27 2.21 -21.56 39.11
C SER A 27 3.65 -21.28 38.68
N ALA A 28 4.17 -22.11 37.78
CA ALA A 28 5.53 -21.99 37.28
C ALA A 28 5.81 -20.58 36.76
N MET A 29 7.05 -20.10 36.94
CA MET A 29 7.48 -18.92 36.21
C MET A 29 7.48 -19.28 34.74
N ALA A 30 6.54 -18.72 33.98
CA ALA A 30 6.74 -18.57 32.55
C ALA A 30 8.06 -17.80 32.39
N VAL A 31 8.97 -18.33 31.58
CA VAL A 31 10.03 -17.50 31.02
C VAL A 31 9.32 -16.64 29.99
N GLU A 32 8.83 -15.49 30.44
CA GLU A 32 8.49 -14.37 29.58
C GLU A 32 9.78 -14.02 28.84
N GLN A 33 9.94 -14.55 27.64
CA GLN A 33 10.94 -14.05 26.71
C GLN A 33 10.54 -12.60 26.47
N ALA A 34 11.38 -11.67 26.90
CA ALA A 34 11.16 -10.27 26.60
C ALA A 34 11.24 -10.11 25.09
N GLU A 35 10.09 -9.97 24.43
CA GLU A 35 10.01 -9.64 23.01
C GLU A 35 10.86 -8.39 22.78
N GLN A 36 11.85 -8.50 21.91
CA GLN A 36 12.77 -7.40 21.58
C GLN A 36 12.08 -6.41 20.63
N THR A 37 11.01 -5.79 21.12
CA THR A 37 10.30 -4.70 20.46
C THR A 37 11.18 -3.47 20.46
N LEU A 38 11.31 -2.83 19.29
CA LEU A 38 11.93 -1.52 19.16
C LEU A 38 11.08 -0.51 19.95
N GLN A 39 11.70 0.34 20.76
CA GLN A 39 10.98 1.13 21.78
C GLN A 39 11.01 2.63 21.53
N VAL A 40 11.95 3.12 20.73
CA VAL A 40 12.16 4.56 20.52
C VAL A 40 12.47 4.82 19.06
N GLU A 41 11.91 5.92 18.53
CA GLU A 41 12.31 6.44 17.24
C GLU A 41 13.79 6.83 17.23
N LYS A 42 14.53 6.34 16.23
CA LYS A 42 15.95 6.63 16.09
C LYS A 42 16.35 6.89 14.65
N LEU A 43 17.47 7.58 14.50
CA LEU A 43 18.01 8.05 13.22
C LEU A 43 19.49 7.65 13.10
N ALA A 44 19.89 7.22 11.92
CA ALA A 44 21.28 7.05 11.53
C ALA A 44 21.57 7.94 10.32
N LEU A 45 22.52 8.86 10.47
CA LEU A 45 22.95 9.80 9.45
C LEU A 45 24.31 9.40 8.87
N GLY A 46 24.47 9.55 7.56
CA GLY A 46 25.79 9.45 6.91
C GLY A 46 26.75 10.52 7.44
N ALA A 47 27.93 10.11 7.90
CA ALA A 47 28.89 11.00 8.57
C ALA A 47 29.55 12.03 7.63
N THR A 48 29.44 11.88 6.30
CA THR A 48 29.95 12.86 5.32
C THR A 48 28.96 14.01 5.10
N LEU A 49 27.70 13.90 5.54
CA LEU A 49 26.72 14.97 5.43
C LEU A 49 27.18 16.22 6.19
N ASN A 50 27.31 17.36 5.50
CA ASN A 50 27.48 18.65 6.17
C ASN A 50 26.18 19.07 6.88
N SER A 51 26.24 20.08 7.77
CA SER A 51 25.08 20.46 8.61
C SER A 51 23.80 20.82 7.84
N GLN A 52 23.90 21.43 6.65
CA GLN A 52 22.74 21.74 5.82
C GLN A 52 22.18 20.46 5.18
N GLN A 53 23.07 19.61 4.66
CA GLN A 53 22.73 18.33 4.05
C GLN A 53 22.05 17.40 5.06
N ALA A 54 22.59 17.30 6.28
CA ALA A 54 22.01 16.53 7.36
C ALA A 54 20.60 17.01 7.71
N GLN A 55 20.37 18.33 7.81
CA GLN A 55 19.04 18.88 8.09
C GLN A 55 18.02 18.58 6.98
N GLN A 56 18.45 18.63 5.71
CA GLN A 56 17.62 18.25 4.57
C GLN A 56 17.31 16.75 4.57
N THR A 57 18.30 15.89 4.87
CA THR A 57 18.09 14.44 5.01
C THR A 57 17.12 14.11 6.14
N ILE A 58 17.21 14.79 7.29
CA ILE A 58 16.25 14.65 8.40
C ILE A 58 14.82 14.96 7.95
N GLN A 59 14.62 16.03 7.17
CA GLN A 59 13.32 16.44 6.65
C GLN A 59 12.75 15.41 5.67
N LEU A 60 13.55 14.92 4.71
CA LEU A 60 13.14 13.88 3.75
C LEU A 60 12.72 12.58 4.47
N LEU A 61 13.44 12.22 5.53
CA LEU A 61 13.13 11.07 6.38
C LEU A 61 11.94 11.28 7.33
N GLY A 62 11.39 12.50 7.44
CA GLY A 62 10.37 12.85 8.44
C GLY A 62 10.85 12.77 9.88
N ALA A 63 12.16 12.75 10.11
CA ALA A 63 12.80 12.46 11.40
C ALA A 63 12.99 13.70 12.28
N ASN A 64 12.25 14.79 12.02
CA ASN A 64 12.44 16.11 12.66
C ASN A 64 12.34 16.11 14.19
N GLN A 65 11.64 15.12 14.77
CA GLN A 65 11.46 14.98 16.22
C GLN A 65 12.53 14.11 16.90
N VAL A 66 13.41 13.46 16.14
CA VAL A 66 14.47 12.61 16.69
C VAL A 66 15.58 13.46 17.29
N THR A 67 15.87 13.24 18.57
CA THR A 67 16.88 14.03 19.29
C THR A 67 18.31 13.59 18.94
N PRO A 68 19.34 14.43 19.16
CA PRO A 68 20.74 14.06 18.94
C PRO A 68 21.19 12.82 19.73
N GLU A 69 20.61 12.57 20.91
CA GLU A 69 20.90 11.37 21.73
C GLU A 69 20.34 10.08 21.13
N ASN A 70 19.34 10.19 20.24
CA ASN A 70 18.76 9.11 19.45
C ASN A 70 19.29 9.08 18.01
N THR A 71 20.34 9.85 17.71
CA THR A 71 20.98 9.92 16.39
C THR A 71 22.37 9.27 16.41
N ILE A 72 22.63 8.33 15.51
CA ILE A 72 23.95 7.73 15.25
C ILE A 72 24.54 8.33 13.96
N TYR A 73 25.85 8.50 13.91
CA TYR A 73 26.57 8.88 12.68
C TYR A 73 27.34 7.69 12.15
N VAL A 74 27.14 7.38 10.86
CA VAL A 74 27.70 6.22 10.17
C VAL A 74 28.87 6.66 9.30
N ASP A 75 30.09 6.19 9.61
CA ASP A 75 31.29 6.41 8.80
C ASP A 75 31.75 5.11 8.12
N GLY A 76 32.72 5.20 7.21
CA GLY A 76 33.24 4.03 6.49
C GLY A 76 33.92 2.97 7.39
N VAL A 77 34.38 3.35 8.58
CA VAL A 77 34.93 2.39 9.58
C VAL A 77 33.79 1.61 10.26
N MET A 78 32.62 2.24 10.43
CA MET A 78 31.41 1.56 10.81
C MET A 78 30.94 0.63 9.70
N ILE A 79 30.90 1.07 8.43
CA ILE A 79 30.52 0.21 7.30
C ILE A 79 31.37 -1.07 7.27
N ASP A 80 32.70 -0.97 7.40
CA ASP A 80 33.56 -2.15 7.40
C ASP A 80 33.34 -3.08 8.61
N ARG A 81 33.03 -2.53 9.79
CA ARG A 81 32.70 -3.34 10.98
C ARG A 81 31.45 -4.19 10.77
N TYR A 82 30.38 -3.62 10.24
CA TYR A 82 29.08 -4.30 10.11
C TYR A 82 29.03 -5.18 8.85
N LEU A 83 29.54 -4.67 7.71
CA LEU A 83 29.40 -5.32 6.40
C LEU A 83 30.67 -6.05 5.92
N ASN A 84 31.86 -5.72 6.44
CA ASN A 84 33.15 -6.31 6.07
C ASN A 84 33.42 -6.28 4.55
N ILE A 85 33.13 -5.13 3.92
CA ILE A 85 33.30 -4.90 2.48
C ILE A 85 34.60 -4.15 2.12
N GLY A 86 35.48 -3.88 3.08
CA GLY A 86 36.76 -3.20 2.87
C GLY A 86 36.67 -1.68 2.83
N SER A 87 35.63 -1.10 3.44
CA SER A 87 35.51 0.35 3.63
C SER A 87 36.51 0.87 4.66
N ASP A 88 36.79 2.17 4.64
CA ASP A 88 37.73 2.79 5.57
C ASP A 88 37.35 4.25 5.90
N ALA A 89 38.19 4.94 6.67
CA ALA A 89 37.97 6.32 7.08
C ALA A 89 37.99 7.36 5.92
N SER A 90 38.24 6.95 4.68
CA SER A 90 38.13 7.76 3.47
C SER A 90 36.88 7.44 2.62
N THR A 91 36.09 6.44 3.03
CA THR A 91 34.82 6.10 2.38
C THR A 91 33.76 7.12 2.78
N ASP A 92 33.22 7.84 1.78
CA ASP A 92 32.15 8.80 1.98
C ASP A 92 30.80 8.10 2.25
N VAL A 93 30.06 8.60 3.24
CA VAL A 93 28.76 8.03 3.64
C VAL A 93 27.71 9.14 3.70
N TYR A 94 26.71 9.04 2.81
CA TYR A 94 25.59 10.00 2.71
C TYR A 94 24.22 9.38 2.99
N SER A 95 24.00 8.10 2.65
CA SER A 95 22.73 7.43 2.91
C SER A 95 22.46 7.27 4.39
N SER A 96 21.19 7.42 4.74
CA SER A 96 20.70 7.56 6.11
C SER A 96 19.40 6.79 6.27
N VAL A 97 19.09 6.35 7.50
CA VAL A 97 17.88 5.60 7.81
C VAL A 97 17.24 6.10 9.12
N TYR A 98 15.93 6.19 9.11
CA TYR A 98 15.09 6.45 10.28
C TYR A 98 14.25 5.21 10.58
N ILE A 99 14.14 4.87 11.86
CA ILE A 99 13.35 3.73 12.35
C ILE A 99 12.25 4.28 13.26
N LYS A 100 11.00 4.05 12.87
CA LYS A 100 9.81 4.26 13.70
C LYS A 100 9.27 2.89 14.14
N PRO A 101 9.27 2.56 15.44
CA PRO A 101 8.58 1.37 15.93
C PRO A 101 7.11 1.34 15.51
N GLN A 102 6.55 0.16 15.31
CA GLN A 102 5.16 -0.08 14.93
C GLN A 102 4.51 -1.06 15.92
N ALA A 103 3.19 -1.24 15.81
CA ALA A 103 2.46 -2.20 16.65
C ALA A 103 2.94 -3.64 16.39
N PRO A 104 2.93 -4.53 17.40
CA PRO A 104 3.15 -5.96 17.19
C PRO A 104 2.28 -6.51 16.05
N GLY A 105 2.85 -7.37 15.20
CA GLY A 105 2.18 -7.92 14.01
C GLY A 105 2.30 -7.06 12.74
N THR A 106 2.79 -5.82 12.82
CA THR A 106 2.96 -4.95 11.63
C THR A 106 4.09 -5.41 10.70
N GLY A 107 5.03 -6.23 11.20
CA GLY A 107 6.22 -6.64 10.46
C GLY A 107 7.19 -5.48 10.18
N ILE A 108 8.13 -5.68 9.26
CA ILE A 108 8.98 -4.59 8.75
C ILE A 108 8.33 -3.97 7.52
N LYS A 109 8.16 -2.65 7.49
CA LYS A 109 7.77 -1.86 6.33
C LYS A 109 8.93 -0.96 5.92
N VAL A 110 9.19 -0.79 4.62
CA VAL A 110 10.30 0.05 4.12
C VAL A 110 9.80 1.08 3.11
N GLN A 111 10.26 2.32 3.27
CA GLN A 111 10.04 3.41 2.32
C GLN A 111 11.40 4.01 1.95
N ILE A 112 11.77 3.93 0.67
CA ILE A 112 12.89 4.75 0.16
C ILE A 112 12.30 6.11 -0.22
N VAL A 113 12.60 7.15 0.56
CA VAL A 113 12.03 8.50 0.40
C VAL A 113 12.71 9.34 -0.69
N THR A 114 13.80 8.80 -1.26
CA THR A 114 14.54 9.37 -2.39
C THR A 114 14.95 8.23 -3.34
N PRO A 115 13.98 7.54 -3.99
CA PRO A 115 14.25 6.35 -4.80
C PRO A 115 15.20 6.62 -5.97
N GLU A 116 15.21 7.85 -6.49
CA GLU A 116 16.09 8.30 -7.57
C GLU A 116 17.58 8.36 -7.19
N ASN A 117 17.90 8.32 -5.88
CA ASN A 117 19.26 8.44 -5.36
C ASN A 117 19.80 7.16 -4.68
N ILE A 118 19.02 6.07 -4.57
CA ILE A 118 19.49 4.78 -4.05
C ILE A 118 19.56 3.79 -5.21
N THR A 119 20.76 3.45 -5.68
CA THR A 119 20.94 2.85 -7.02
C THR A 119 21.17 1.34 -7.04
N ALA A 120 21.38 0.68 -5.88
CA ALA A 120 21.76 -0.74 -5.83
C ALA A 120 20.98 -1.61 -4.82
N VAL A 121 20.09 -1.01 -4.01
CA VAL A 121 19.31 -1.72 -2.97
C VAL A 121 17.85 -1.24 -3.00
N SER A 122 16.93 -2.13 -3.37
CA SER A 122 15.47 -1.86 -3.37
C SER A 122 14.88 -1.89 -1.96
N ALA A 123 13.65 -1.37 -1.80
CA ALA A 123 12.94 -1.37 -0.52
C ALA A 123 12.75 -2.79 0.04
N THR A 124 12.34 -3.72 -0.81
CA THR A 124 12.16 -5.15 -0.54
C THR A 124 13.46 -5.81 -0.07
N THR A 125 14.59 -5.48 -0.70
CA THR A 125 15.91 -5.97 -0.29
C THR A 125 16.32 -5.41 1.10
N TYR A 126 16.05 -4.15 1.41
CA TYR A 126 16.25 -3.62 2.77
C TYR A 126 15.34 -4.27 3.81
N GLN A 127 14.07 -4.53 3.47
CA GLN A 127 13.08 -5.17 4.33
C GLN A 127 13.55 -6.59 4.69
N ASN A 128 13.94 -7.36 3.68
CA ASN A 128 14.41 -8.72 3.80
C ASN A 128 15.74 -8.81 4.58
N ALA A 129 16.67 -7.87 4.37
CA ALA A 129 17.90 -7.76 5.15
C ALA A 129 17.64 -7.38 6.64
N ALA A 130 16.67 -6.50 6.90
CA ALA A 130 16.26 -6.12 8.25
C ALA A 130 15.69 -7.33 9.03
N ILE A 131 14.82 -8.12 8.38
CA ILE A 131 14.25 -9.36 8.95
C ILE A 131 15.37 -10.36 9.26
N THR A 132 16.30 -10.59 8.32
CA THR A 132 17.46 -11.47 8.54
C THR A 132 18.34 -11.00 9.72
N ALA A 133 18.45 -9.68 9.95
CA ALA A 133 19.16 -9.09 11.09
C ALA A 133 18.35 -9.04 12.41
N GLY A 134 17.15 -9.64 12.46
CA GLY A 134 16.33 -9.74 13.65
C GLY A 134 15.45 -8.51 13.97
N ALA A 135 15.30 -7.57 13.03
CA ALA A 135 14.34 -6.49 13.19
C ALA A 135 12.89 -7.02 13.17
N LYS A 136 12.00 -6.45 13.99
CA LYS A 136 10.56 -6.72 13.99
C LYS A 136 9.76 -5.44 14.17
N ASN A 137 8.54 -5.40 13.61
CA ASN A 137 7.51 -4.39 13.88
C ASN A 137 8.01 -2.93 13.80
N ALA A 138 8.46 -2.50 12.61
CA ALA A 138 8.97 -1.15 12.39
C ALA A 138 8.79 -0.65 10.96
N LEU A 139 8.58 0.67 10.83
CA LEU A 139 8.72 1.41 9.58
C LEU A 139 10.15 1.94 9.46
N LEU A 140 10.83 1.56 8.38
CA LEU A 140 12.15 2.07 8.02
C LEU A 140 11.98 3.10 6.89
N ARG A 141 12.39 4.34 7.11
CA ARG A 141 12.50 5.34 6.04
C ARG A 141 13.97 5.49 5.67
N ILE A 142 14.30 5.39 4.39
CA ILE A 142 15.67 5.34 3.86
C ILE A 142 15.83 6.45 2.84
N GLY A 143 16.87 7.27 2.99
CA GLY A 143 17.02 8.47 2.18
C GLY A 143 18.46 8.97 2.07
N THR A 144 18.70 9.72 1.01
CA THR A 144 19.98 10.37 0.72
C THR A 144 19.74 11.60 -0.16
N ILE A 145 20.58 12.61 -0.01
CA ILE A 145 20.55 13.83 -0.84
C ILE A 145 21.43 13.74 -2.09
N LEU A 146 22.15 12.63 -2.27
CA LEU A 146 23.08 12.38 -3.38
C LEU A 146 22.97 10.91 -3.82
N PRO A 147 23.12 10.61 -5.13
CA PRO A 147 23.15 9.24 -5.62
C PRO A 147 24.24 8.39 -4.97
N VAL A 148 23.83 7.31 -4.30
CA VAL A 148 24.72 6.31 -3.67
C VAL A 148 24.14 4.90 -3.80
N THR A 149 24.98 3.89 -3.57
CA THR A 149 24.61 2.47 -3.63
C THR A 149 23.71 2.03 -2.47
N GLY A 150 23.97 2.50 -1.25
CA GLY A 150 23.01 2.44 -0.12
C GLY A 150 23.57 1.99 1.24
N GLU A 151 24.74 1.37 1.26
CA GLU A 151 25.35 0.63 2.39
C GLU A 151 25.44 1.40 3.71
N GLY A 152 25.53 2.74 3.65
CA GLY A 152 25.47 3.62 4.83
C GLY A 152 24.15 3.51 5.60
N ALA A 153 23.01 3.46 4.89
CA ALA A 153 21.70 3.27 5.51
C ALA A 153 21.54 1.86 6.09
N LEU A 154 22.06 0.83 5.42
CA LEU A 154 22.04 -0.56 5.93
C LEU A 154 22.89 -0.71 7.21
N THR A 155 24.09 -0.13 7.20
CA THR A 155 24.97 -0.07 8.38
C THR A 155 24.30 0.71 9.52
N GLY A 156 23.66 1.83 9.18
CA GLY A 156 22.88 2.62 10.13
C GLY A 156 21.75 1.82 10.76
N LEU A 157 21.00 1.04 9.96
CA LEU A 157 19.93 0.16 10.43
C LEU A 157 20.47 -0.81 11.48
N TYR A 158 21.55 -1.55 11.18
CA TYR A 158 22.13 -2.50 12.13
C TYR A 158 22.64 -1.84 13.41
N ALA A 159 23.31 -0.68 13.30
CA ALA A 159 23.75 0.09 14.46
C ALA A 159 22.57 0.58 15.33
N LEU A 160 21.44 0.95 14.70
CA LEU A 160 20.22 1.33 15.40
C LEU A 160 19.55 0.15 16.10
N LEU A 161 19.45 -1.02 15.44
CA LEU A 161 18.91 -2.24 16.04
C LEU A 161 19.72 -2.66 17.29
N GLU A 162 21.05 -2.70 17.17
CA GLU A 162 21.96 -3.00 18.29
C GLU A 162 21.79 -1.98 19.43
N SER A 163 21.64 -0.68 19.10
CA SER A 163 21.41 0.37 20.10
C SER A 163 20.07 0.25 20.84
N GLN A 164 19.11 -0.51 20.30
CA GLN A 164 17.82 -0.82 20.92
C GLN A 164 17.78 -2.20 21.58
N GLY A 165 18.93 -2.89 21.67
CA GLY A 165 19.06 -4.16 22.37
C GLY A 165 18.71 -5.40 21.54
N VAL A 166 18.44 -5.25 20.24
CA VAL A 166 18.38 -6.38 19.31
C VAL A 166 19.75 -7.05 19.28
N VAL A 167 19.81 -8.37 19.41
CA VAL A 167 21.09 -9.10 19.40
C VAL A 167 21.59 -9.26 17.98
N VAL A 168 22.20 -8.20 17.44
CA VAL A 168 22.72 -8.20 16.07
C VAL A 168 24.01 -9.03 16.00
N LYS A 169 23.89 -10.26 15.50
CA LYS A 169 25.02 -11.19 15.32
C LYS A 169 25.80 -10.86 14.04
N GLN A 170 27.13 -10.99 14.09
CA GLN A 170 27.99 -10.77 12.90
C GLN A 170 27.64 -11.71 11.74
N HIS A 171 27.28 -12.97 12.05
CA HIS A 171 26.86 -13.95 11.05
C HIS A 171 25.57 -13.51 10.33
N ASP A 172 24.58 -13.04 11.08
CA ASP A 172 23.27 -12.63 10.58
C ASP A 172 23.41 -11.37 9.70
N MET A 173 24.26 -10.40 10.11
CA MET A 173 24.62 -9.24 9.28
C MET A 173 25.34 -9.62 7.99
N GLN A 174 26.32 -10.54 8.06
CA GLN A 174 27.05 -11.02 6.89
C GLN A 174 26.13 -11.79 5.93
N THR A 175 25.17 -12.54 6.47
CA THR A 175 24.14 -13.23 5.68
C THR A 175 23.22 -12.24 4.99
N ALA A 176 22.72 -11.23 5.71
CA ALA A 176 21.88 -10.17 5.16
C ALA A 176 22.62 -9.30 4.11
N GLN A 177 23.92 -9.05 4.29
CA GLN A 177 24.74 -8.37 3.28
C GLN A 177 24.98 -9.25 2.05
N LYS A 178 25.21 -10.55 2.24
CA LYS A 178 25.38 -11.51 1.15
C LYS A 178 24.12 -11.64 0.31
N GLU A 179 22.94 -11.53 0.94
CA GLU A 179 21.64 -11.48 0.27
C GLU A 179 21.59 -10.42 -0.84
N ILE A 180 22.02 -9.18 -0.54
CA ILE A 180 22.09 -8.07 -1.50
C ILE A 180 22.99 -8.42 -2.70
N SER A 181 24.11 -9.09 -2.46
CA SER A 181 25.02 -9.53 -3.51
C SER A 181 24.39 -10.64 -4.36
N VAL A 182 23.73 -11.62 -3.75
CA VAL A 182 23.07 -12.71 -4.47
C VAL A 182 21.89 -12.20 -5.29
N VAL A 183 21.06 -11.29 -4.75
CA VAL A 183 19.97 -10.63 -5.50
C VAL A 183 20.51 -9.92 -6.74
N ASN A 184 21.55 -9.10 -6.58
CA ASN A 184 22.13 -8.38 -7.71
C ASN A 184 22.83 -9.31 -8.73
N ASN A 185 23.44 -10.42 -8.28
CA ASN A 185 24.04 -11.42 -9.17
C ASN A 185 22.97 -12.14 -9.99
N VAL A 186 21.91 -12.65 -9.36
CA VAL A 186 20.79 -13.31 -10.05
C VAL A 186 20.14 -12.34 -11.05
N LYS A 187 19.82 -11.11 -10.64
CA LYS A 187 19.25 -10.08 -11.53
C LYS A 187 20.15 -9.82 -12.76
N THR A 188 21.45 -9.63 -12.54
CA THR A 188 22.41 -9.33 -13.62
C THR A 188 22.61 -10.50 -14.58
N GLU A 189 22.53 -11.74 -14.10
CA GLU A 189 22.68 -12.95 -14.91
C GLU A 189 21.42 -13.29 -15.71
N THR A 190 20.25 -13.17 -15.08
CA THR A 190 18.97 -13.65 -15.62
C THR A 190 18.14 -12.60 -16.36
N GLY A 191 18.31 -11.32 -16.02
CA GLY A 191 17.39 -10.25 -16.45
C GLY A 191 16.04 -10.23 -15.74
N LEU A 192 15.84 -11.05 -14.69
CA LEU A 192 14.66 -10.98 -13.80
C LEU A 192 14.58 -9.61 -13.11
N THR A 193 13.37 -9.19 -12.73
CA THR A 193 13.16 -7.94 -11.99
C THR A 193 13.61 -8.05 -10.52
N ASP A 194 13.72 -6.92 -9.81
CA ASP A 194 14.11 -6.94 -8.39
C ASP A 194 13.07 -7.65 -7.52
N GLU A 195 11.78 -7.59 -7.90
CA GLU A 195 10.66 -8.26 -7.27
C GLU A 195 10.81 -9.79 -7.43
N GLN A 196 10.96 -10.26 -8.68
CA GLN A 196 11.13 -11.67 -9.04
C GLN A 196 12.29 -12.33 -8.30
N VAL A 197 13.43 -11.64 -8.20
CA VAL A 197 14.59 -12.18 -7.49
C VAL A 197 14.39 -12.17 -5.97
N ASN A 198 13.73 -11.14 -5.41
CA ASN A 198 13.41 -11.11 -3.98
C ASN A 198 12.46 -12.25 -3.58
N VAL A 199 11.57 -12.70 -4.46
CA VAL A 199 10.71 -13.85 -4.20
C VAL A 199 11.48 -15.17 -4.23
N ILE A 200 12.40 -15.38 -5.17
CA ILE A 200 13.31 -16.55 -5.14
C ILE A 200 14.03 -16.61 -3.78
N ILE A 201 14.56 -15.49 -3.30
CA ILE A 201 15.25 -15.41 -2.00
C ILE A 201 14.30 -15.69 -0.84
N ALA A 202 13.10 -15.11 -0.83
CA ALA A 202 12.18 -15.25 0.28
C ALA A 202 11.50 -16.63 0.35
N GLU A 203 11.21 -17.28 -0.79
CA GLU A 203 10.79 -18.69 -0.82
C GLU A 203 11.92 -19.63 -0.36
N ILE A 204 13.19 -19.37 -0.76
CA ILE A 204 14.35 -20.09 -0.19
C ILE A 204 14.40 -19.91 1.33
N LYS A 205 14.24 -18.69 1.85
CA LYS A 205 14.22 -18.44 3.30
C LYS A 205 13.11 -19.21 4.00
N LYS A 206 11.89 -19.25 3.46
CA LYS A 206 10.75 -19.95 4.07
C LYS A 206 10.97 -21.46 4.12
N GLU A 207 11.44 -22.07 3.04
CA GLU A 207 11.79 -23.50 3.01
C GLU A 207 12.93 -23.84 4.00
N VAL A 208 13.96 -22.97 4.07
CA VAL A 208 15.04 -23.13 5.06
C VAL A 208 14.52 -23.00 6.48
N ALA A 209 13.72 -21.97 6.79
CA ALA A 209 13.15 -21.74 8.12
C ALA A 209 12.24 -22.90 8.55
N ALA A 210 11.36 -23.37 7.66
CA ALA A 210 10.51 -24.54 7.91
C ALA A 210 11.34 -25.80 8.23
N GLN A 211 12.45 -26.04 7.52
CA GLN A 211 13.34 -27.16 7.83
C GLN A 211 14.10 -26.97 9.15
N VAL A 212 14.57 -25.77 9.47
CA VAL A 212 15.25 -25.44 10.74
C VAL A 212 14.30 -25.61 11.94
N GLN A 213 13.12 -25.01 11.89
CA GLN A 213 12.10 -25.06 12.95
C GLN A 213 11.64 -26.51 13.24
N ASN A 214 11.49 -27.33 12.20
CA ASN A 214 11.14 -28.75 12.34
C ASN A 214 12.31 -29.65 12.80
N ASN A 215 13.47 -29.08 13.18
CA ASN A 215 14.70 -29.79 13.53
C ASN A 215 15.20 -30.74 12.41
N GLY A 216 14.88 -30.40 11.15
CA GLY A 216 15.36 -31.09 9.96
C GLY A 216 16.81 -30.74 9.64
N GLN A 217 17.43 -31.56 8.79
CA GLN A 217 18.69 -31.16 8.15
C GLN A 217 18.36 -30.35 6.89
N VAL A 218 18.75 -29.08 6.86
CA VAL A 218 18.51 -28.20 5.71
C VAL A 218 19.19 -28.77 4.46
N ASN A 219 18.39 -29.10 3.44
CA ASN A 219 18.89 -29.59 2.15
C ASN A 219 18.94 -28.45 1.13
N SER A 220 19.88 -27.52 1.31
CA SER A 220 20.00 -26.30 0.49
C SER A 220 20.04 -26.55 -1.03
N THR A 221 20.63 -27.66 -1.49
CA THR A 221 20.63 -28.03 -2.92
C THR A 221 19.23 -28.42 -3.41
N GLU A 222 18.46 -29.16 -2.62
CA GLU A 222 17.08 -29.50 -2.98
C GLU A 222 16.17 -28.28 -2.89
N ILE A 223 16.30 -27.46 -1.84
CA ILE A 223 15.57 -26.20 -1.68
C ILE A 223 15.84 -25.26 -2.86
N VAL A 224 17.10 -24.95 -3.16
CA VAL A 224 17.45 -24.00 -4.22
C VAL A 224 17.01 -24.53 -5.59
N ASN A 225 17.25 -25.80 -5.92
CA ASN A 225 16.77 -26.32 -7.20
C ASN A 225 15.24 -26.36 -7.26
N THR A 226 14.54 -26.65 -6.16
CA THR A 226 13.07 -26.66 -6.12
C THR A 226 12.52 -25.24 -6.23
N VAL A 227 12.99 -24.28 -5.44
CA VAL A 227 12.51 -22.88 -5.47
C VAL A 227 12.88 -22.20 -6.79
N VAL A 228 14.10 -22.37 -7.30
CA VAL A 228 14.50 -21.80 -8.60
C VAL A 228 13.70 -22.42 -9.75
N ASN A 229 13.59 -23.75 -9.80
CA ASN A 229 12.79 -24.40 -10.85
C ASN A 229 11.29 -24.17 -10.66
N ASN A 230 10.82 -23.93 -9.44
CA ASN A 230 9.49 -23.40 -9.21
C ASN A 230 9.49 -21.98 -9.78
N VAL A 231 9.87 -20.94 -9.04
CA VAL A 231 9.67 -19.51 -9.42
C VAL A 231 10.00 -19.18 -10.89
N ILE A 232 11.02 -19.78 -11.52
CA ILE A 232 11.31 -19.58 -12.96
C ILE A 232 10.29 -20.25 -13.89
N ASN A 233 9.96 -21.53 -13.70
CA ASN A 233 8.91 -22.19 -14.51
C ASN A 233 7.49 -21.82 -14.05
N ASN A 234 7.38 -21.29 -12.83
CA ASN A 234 6.17 -20.92 -12.11
C ASN A 234 5.86 -19.43 -12.19
N THR A 235 6.42 -18.73 -13.18
CA THR A 235 5.70 -17.62 -13.85
C THR A 235 4.52 -18.16 -14.70
N ASN A 236 3.88 -19.22 -14.18
CA ASN A 236 2.69 -19.97 -14.59
C ASN A 236 2.39 -21.03 -13.50
N ILE A 237 2.06 -20.64 -12.24
CA ILE A 237 1.48 -21.61 -11.28
C ILE A 237 -0.01 -21.78 -11.56
N GLU A 238 -0.40 -22.95 -12.04
CA GLU A 238 -1.74 -23.48 -11.80
C GLU A 238 -1.75 -24.27 -10.47
N GLY A 239 -2.73 -24.00 -9.61
CA GLY A 239 -2.76 -24.39 -8.19
C GLY A 239 -3.10 -25.85 -7.84
N ASP A 240 -2.94 -26.83 -8.73
CA ASP A 240 -3.19 -28.26 -8.41
C ASP A 240 -2.14 -29.19 -9.01
N GLY A 241 -1.07 -29.47 -8.23
CA GLY A 241 -0.45 -30.79 -8.01
C GLY A 241 0.02 -31.66 -9.21
N ASN A 242 -0.26 -31.28 -10.43
CA ASN A 242 -0.09 -32.05 -11.66
C ASN A 242 0.88 -31.32 -12.58
N VAL A 243 1.94 -32.03 -12.97
CA VAL A 243 2.87 -31.54 -13.99
C VAL A 243 2.17 -31.63 -15.36
N VAL A 244 1.53 -30.54 -15.77
CA VAL A 244 1.14 -30.34 -17.17
C VAL A 244 2.38 -29.83 -17.92
N ASP A 245 2.88 -30.64 -18.83
CA ASP A 245 3.98 -30.31 -19.75
C ASP A 245 3.52 -29.20 -20.71
N ASN A 246 3.74 -27.93 -20.32
CA ASN A 246 3.42 -26.77 -21.14
C ASN A 246 4.70 -26.18 -21.75
N SER A 247 4.81 -26.31 -23.07
CA SER A 247 6.08 -26.23 -23.82
C SER A 247 6.46 -24.82 -24.27
N VAL A 248 6.34 -23.84 -23.37
CA VAL A 248 6.94 -22.51 -23.54
C VAL A 248 7.88 -22.26 -22.38
N ALA A 249 9.07 -22.87 -22.47
CA ALA A 249 10.16 -22.55 -21.56
C ALA A 249 10.54 -21.08 -21.75
N THR A 250 10.46 -20.30 -20.67
CA THR A 250 11.30 -19.12 -20.51
C THR A 250 12.73 -19.62 -20.37
N ASP A 251 13.60 -19.34 -21.35
CA ASP A 251 15.01 -19.80 -21.39
C ASP A 251 15.91 -19.10 -20.33
N VAL A 252 15.38 -18.86 -19.12
CA VAL A 252 16.09 -18.23 -17.99
C VAL A 252 16.86 -19.32 -17.22
N GLU A 253 18.00 -19.73 -17.77
CA GLU A 253 18.88 -20.70 -17.12
C GLU A 253 19.81 -20.02 -16.09
N ILE A 254 19.54 -20.17 -14.79
CA ILE A 254 20.51 -19.79 -13.75
C ILE A 254 21.72 -20.74 -13.80
N SER A 255 22.90 -20.15 -13.89
CA SER A 255 24.19 -20.82 -13.95
C SER A 255 24.48 -21.65 -12.70
N ASN A 256 25.27 -22.71 -12.85
CA ASN A 256 25.71 -23.53 -11.72
C ASN A 256 26.51 -22.73 -10.66
N GLN A 257 27.11 -21.58 -11.04
CA GLN A 257 27.82 -20.70 -10.11
C GLN A 257 26.81 -19.95 -9.24
N THR A 258 25.81 -19.30 -9.84
CA THR A 258 24.79 -18.54 -9.12
C THR A 258 23.88 -19.46 -8.29
N LYS A 259 23.62 -20.70 -8.75
CA LYS A 259 22.98 -21.74 -7.92
C LYS A 259 23.83 -22.09 -6.68
N GLN A 260 25.14 -22.22 -6.79
CA GLN A 260 26.02 -22.45 -5.63
C GLN A 260 26.05 -21.25 -4.66
N GLU A 261 25.92 -20.03 -5.16
CA GLU A 261 25.83 -18.82 -4.33
C GLU A 261 24.51 -18.78 -3.55
N LEU A 262 23.38 -19.13 -4.20
CA LEU A 262 22.07 -19.33 -3.56
C LEU A 262 22.10 -20.48 -2.54
N GLU A 263 22.73 -21.62 -2.86
CA GLU A 263 22.89 -22.75 -1.93
C GLU A 263 23.73 -22.36 -0.70
N GLN A 264 24.84 -21.65 -0.91
CA GLN A 264 25.66 -21.20 0.20
C GLN A 264 24.90 -20.15 1.03
N TYR A 265 24.15 -19.25 0.40
CA TYR A 265 23.29 -18.29 1.08
C TYR A 265 22.21 -19.00 1.94
N ALA A 266 21.52 -20.02 1.41
CA ALA A 266 20.55 -20.82 2.16
C ALA A 266 21.18 -21.51 3.39
N ASN A 267 22.39 -22.04 3.25
CA ASN A 267 23.16 -22.62 4.36
C ASN A 267 23.61 -21.58 5.40
N ASP A 268 23.90 -20.35 4.98
CA ASP A 268 24.24 -19.25 5.89
C ASP A 268 22.98 -18.76 6.63
N PHE A 269 21.86 -18.57 5.92
CA PHE A 269 20.56 -18.21 6.49
C PHE A 269 20.08 -19.23 7.53
N ALA A 270 20.23 -20.53 7.27
CA ALA A 270 19.90 -21.61 8.21
C ALA A 270 20.57 -21.51 9.60
N GLN A 271 21.65 -20.73 9.73
CA GLN A 271 22.40 -20.54 10.97
C GLN A 271 22.08 -19.21 11.69
N THR A 272 21.20 -18.39 11.13
CA THR A 272 20.75 -17.11 11.73
C THR A 272 19.67 -17.33 12.80
N ASP A 273 19.50 -16.38 13.71
CA ASP A 273 18.37 -16.42 14.64
C ASP A 273 17.03 -16.23 13.93
N ALA A 274 17.03 -15.53 12.79
CA ALA A 274 15.84 -15.34 11.96
C ALA A 274 15.28 -16.67 11.42
N ALA A 275 16.12 -17.60 10.94
CA ALA A 275 15.67 -18.90 10.44
C ALA A 275 15.07 -19.82 11.54
N ALA A 276 15.46 -19.62 12.80
CA ALA A 276 14.90 -20.33 13.94
C ALA A 276 13.66 -19.66 14.54
N ASN A 277 13.25 -18.49 14.04
CA ASN A 277 12.14 -17.71 14.58
C ASN A 277 10.84 -18.02 13.85
N GLU A 278 9.77 -18.37 14.58
CA GLU A 278 8.46 -18.70 14.00
C GLU A 278 7.85 -17.50 13.23
N ASP A 279 7.99 -16.29 13.76
CA ASP A 279 7.51 -15.05 13.13
C ASP A 279 8.21 -14.69 11.81
N THR A 280 9.38 -15.28 11.50
CA THR A 280 10.13 -14.91 10.29
C THR A 280 9.40 -15.31 9.02
N VAL A 281 8.68 -16.43 9.01
CA VAL A 281 7.88 -16.84 7.83
C VAL A 281 6.77 -15.82 7.58
N GLN A 282 6.02 -15.43 8.62
CA GLN A 282 4.96 -14.43 8.53
C GLN A 282 5.49 -13.06 8.06
N GLN A 283 6.67 -12.65 8.54
CA GLN A 283 7.31 -11.40 8.10
C GLN A 283 7.82 -11.45 6.65
N LEU A 284 8.18 -12.63 6.14
CA LEU A 284 8.59 -12.82 4.74
C LEU A 284 7.38 -12.89 3.79
N ASP A 285 6.28 -13.52 4.20
CA ASP A 285 5.04 -13.47 3.42
C ASP A 285 4.45 -12.05 3.37
N ALA A 286 4.79 -11.18 4.33
CA ALA A 286 4.50 -9.74 4.28
C ALA A 286 5.51 -8.90 3.45
N SER A 287 6.61 -9.49 2.96
CA SER A 287 7.62 -8.82 2.12
C SER A 287 7.70 -9.35 0.68
N ILE A 288 7.05 -10.47 0.37
CA ILE A 288 7.02 -11.09 -0.96
C ILE A 288 6.01 -10.36 -1.86
N GLU A 289 6.50 -9.82 -2.98
CA GLU A 289 5.63 -9.13 -3.95
C GLU A 289 5.06 -10.06 -5.03
N ASP A 290 5.67 -11.19 -5.40
CA ASP A 290 5.11 -12.04 -6.48
C ASP A 290 3.94 -12.95 -6.09
N LYS A 291 3.61 -13.06 -4.80
CA LYS A 291 2.30 -13.60 -4.40
C LYS A 291 1.19 -12.57 -4.47
N LYS A 292 1.48 -11.33 -4.89
CA LYS A 292 0.42 -10.38 -5.19
C LYS A 292 -0.37 -10.85 -6.41
N TRP A 293 -1.67 -10.67 -6.29
CA TRP A 293 -2.70 -11.11 -7.21
C TRP A 293 -2.51 -10.62 -8.67
N ASP A 294 -1.84 -9.48 -8.90
CA ASP A 294 -1.52 -8.96 -10.24
C ASP A 294 -0.64 -9.89 -11.06
N ASN A 295 0.37 -10.52 -10.44
CA ASN A 295 1.22 -11.49 -11.13
C ASN A 295 0.48 -12.78 -11.49
N ILE A 296 -0.44 -13.24 -10.62
CA ILE A 296 -1.32 -14.38 -10.89
C ILE A 296 -2.25 -14.03 -12.06
N LEU A 297 -2.98 -12.91 -11.94
CA LEU A 297 -3.94 -12.45 -12.94
C LEU A 297 -3.32 -12.27 -14.33
N ALA A 298 -2.08 -11.77 -14.43
CA ALA A 298 -1.39 -11.58 -15.71
C ALA A 298 -1.25 -12.89 -16.51
N GLN A 299 -1.08 -14.02 -15.82
CA GLN A 299 -0.90 -15.37 -16.37
C GLN A 299 -2.23 -16.08 -16.66
N LEU A 300 -3.33 -15.65 -16.04
CA LEU A 300 -4.65 -16.26 -16.24
C LEU A 300 -5.22 -15.98 -17.63
N GLU A 301 -5.94 -16.96 -18.18
CA GLU A 301 -6.74 -16.82 -19.40
C GLU A 301 -8.18 -17.28 -19.13
N PRO A 302 -9.20 -16.70 -19.80
CA PRO A 302 -10.59 -17.16 -19.67
C PRO A 302 -10.73 -18.60 -20.18
N LYS A 303 -11.04 -19.54 -19.27
CA LYS A 303 -11.12 -20.98 -19.56
C LYS A 303 -12.41 -21.67 -19.12
N MET A 304 -13.23 -21.04 -18.27
CA MET A 304 -14.44 -21.65 -17.70
C MET A 304 -15.75 -21.13 -18.29
N THR A 305 -16.74 -22.01 -18.41
CA THR A 305 -18.15 -21.64 -18.69
C THR A 305 -18.96 -21.42 -17.41
N ILE A 306 -20.11 -20.74 -17.52
CA ILE A 306 -21.03 -20.50 -16.37
C ILE A 306 -21.47 -21.83 -15.72
N ASP A 307 -21.72 -22.87 -16.51
CA ASP A 307 -22.13 -24.18 -15.97
C ASP A 307 -20.99 -24.88 -15.20
N GLU A 308 -19.74 -24.72 -15.64
CA GLU A 308 -18.56 -25.22 -14.91
C GLU A 308 -18.32 -24.43 -13.62
N ILE A 309 -18.47 -23.09 -13.66
CA ILE A 309 -18.38 -22.22 -12.47
C ILE A 309 -19.44 -22.59 -11.43
N LYS A 310 -20.67 -22.88 -11.86
CA LYS A 310 -21.74 -23.38 -10.97
C LYS A 310 -21.45 -24.76 -10.39
N ALA A 311 -20.63 -25.56 -11.06
CA ALA A 311 -20.22 -26.89 -10.61
C ALA A 311 -19.01 -26.88 -9.65
N VAL A 312 -18.33 -25.74 -9.45
CA VAL A 312 -17.20 -25.62 -8.52
C VAL A 312 -17.64 -25.91 -7.09
N GLU A 313 -17.06 -26.95 -6.48
CA GLU A 313 -17.26 -27.28 -5.08
C GLU A 313 -16.62 -26.19 -4.19
N THR A 314 -17.26 -25.86 -3.07
CA THR A 314 -16.64 -24.94 -2.10
C THR A 314 -15.62 -25.72 -1.29
N PRO A 315 -14.37 -25.23 -1.13
CA PRO A 315 -13.36 -25.92 -0.30
C PRO A 315 -13.76 -26.06 1.18
N ASP A 316 -13.10 -26.97 1.88
CA ASP A 316 -13.40 -27.29 3.28
C ASP A 316 -12.69 -26.32 4.23
N PHE A 317 -13.44 -25.33 4.70
CA PHE A 317 -12.99 -24.32 5.67
C PHE A 317 -13.26 -24.71 7.14
N SER A 318 -13.38 -26.01 7.45
CA SER A 318 -13.65 -26.47 8.83
C SER A 318 -12.48 -26.31 9.81
N ASP A 319 -11.26 -26.10 9.30
CA ASP A 319 -10.07 -25.81 10.11
C ASP A 319 -9.94 -24.31 10.41
N THR A 320 -10.54 -23.89 11.53
CA THR A 320 -10.56 -22.48 11.97
C THR A 320 -9.20 -21.95 12.46
N GLU A 321 -8.17 -22.79 12.58
CA GLU A 321 -6.80 -22.33 12.83
C GLU A 321 -6.12 -21.91 11.51
N LYS A 322 -6.60 -22.42 10.37
CA LYS A 322 -6.10 -22.08 9.03
C LYS A 322 -6.95 -21.10 8.25
N TYR A 323 -8.28 -21.18 8.36
CA TYR A 323 -9.20 -20.46 7.47
C TYR A 323 -10.06 -19.45 8.22
N HIS A 324 -10.01 -18.19 7.80
CA HIS A 324 -10.85 -17.13 8.35
C HIS A 324 -12.34 -17.36 8.01
N GLU A 325 -13.24 -17.08 8.96
CA GLU A 325 -14.67 -17.41 8.84
C GLU A 325 -15.42 -16.67 7.72
N ILE A 326 -14.79 -15.64 7.14
CA ILE A 326 -15.32 -14.89 5.98
C ILE A 326 -15.29 -15.71 4.68
N LEU A 327 -14.37 -16.67 4.53
CA LEU A 327 -14.21 -17.45 3.28
C LEU A 327 -15.49 -18.22 2.90
N PRO A 328 -16.13 -19.02 3.78
CA PRO A 328 -17.44 -19.61 3.50
C PRO A 328 -18.50 -18.59 3.04
N ALA A 329 -18.51 -17.39 3.62
CA ALA A 329 -19.51 -16.36 3.33
C ALA A 329 -19.27 -15.70 1.96
N LEU A 330 -18.00 -15.46 1.59
CA LEU A 330 -17.59 -15.00 0.26
C LEU A 330 -18.06 -15.99 -0.83
N TYR A 331 -17.75 -17.28 -0.69
CA TYR A 331 -18.18 -18.31 -1.64
C TYR A 331 -19.70 -18.42 -1.74
N ASN A 332 -20.42 -18.30 -0.62
CA ASN A 332 -21.89 -18.32 -0.61
C ASN A 332 -22.49 -17.10 -1.33
N ARG A 333 -21.93 -15.89 -1.11
CA ARG A 333 -22.36 -14.66 -1.78
C ARG A 333 -22.05 -14.71 -3.28
N PHE A 334 -20.89 -15.23 -3.67
CA PHE A 334 -20.51 -15.47 -5.06
C PHE A 334 -21.48 -16.41 -5.77
N LYS A 335 -21.79 -17.59 -5.19
CA LYS A 335 -22.74 -18.54 -5.80
C LYS A 335 -24.13 -17.93 -5.99
N GLN A 336 -24.59 -17.07 -5.07
CA GLN A 336 -25.83 -16.31 -5.24
C GLN A 336 -25.76 -15.30 -6.40
N ALA A 337 -24.63 -14.63 -6.60
CA ALA A 337 -24.42 -13.71 -7.72
C ALA A 337 -24.41 -14.45 -9.07
N VAL A 338 -23.68 -15.57 -9.14
CA VAL A 338 -23.62 -16.47 -10.32
C VAL A 338 -25.00 -17.04 -10.68
N ASP A 339 -25.84 -17.37 -9.68
CA ASP A 339 -27.21 -17.80 -9.93
C ASP A 339 -28.15 -16.67 -10.38
N GLN A 340 -27.86 -15.43 -10.04
CA GLN A 340 -28.62 -14.24 -10.45
C GLN A 340 -28.13 -13.64 -11.79
N GLY A 341 -26.94 -14.00 -12.26
CA GLY A 341 -26.34 -13.44 -13.47
C GLY A 341 -25.86 -12.00 -13.30
N ILE A 342 -25.48 -11.60 -12.08
CA ILE A 342 -24.97 -10.26 -11.76
C ILE A 342 -23.45 -10.29 -11.65
N ARG A 343 -22.79 -9.18 -11.99
CA ARG A 343 -21.34 -9.02 -11.79
C ARG A 343 -20.94 -9.09 -10.30
N VAL A 344 -19.64 -9.27 -10.06
CA VAL A 344 -19.07 -9.61 -8.74
C VAL A 344 -17.91 -8.68 -8.34
N ASP A 345 -17.81 -7.50 -8.94
CA ASP A 345 -16.77 -6.51 -8.67
C ASP A 345 -16.79 -6.04 -7.20
N ASP A 346 -17.96 -5.99 -6.57
CA ASP A 346 -18.13 -5.74 -5.14
C ASP A 346 -17.45 -6.84 -4.30
N ILE A 347 -17.73 -8.11 -4.62
CA ILE A 347 -17.11 -9.27 -3.95
C ILE A 347 -15.59 -9.28 -4.14
N TYR A 348 -15.13 -8.96 -5.36
CA TYR A 348 -13.70 -8.86 -5.68
C TYR A 348 -13.03 -7.73 -4.88
N ALA A 349 -13.61 -6.54 -4.82
CA ALA A 349 -13.11 -5.43 -4.00
C ALA A 349 -13.01 -5.80 -2.52
N HIS A 350 -14.04 -6.45 -1.97
CA HIS A 350 -14.06 -6.86 -0.57
C HIS A 350 -12.93 -7.86 -0.21
N THR A 351 -12.37 -8.62 -1.16
CA THR A 351 -11.18 -9.46 -0.88
C THR A 351 -9.96 -8.64 -0.44
N PHE A 352 -9.70 -7.51 -1.11
CA PHE A 352 -8.59 -6.60 -0.75
C PHE A 352 -8.86 -5.84 0.55
N ILE A 353 -10.13 -5.46 0.80
CA ILE A 353 -10.51 -4.86 2.08
C ILE A 353 -10.27 -5.83 3.23
N ILE A 354 -10.61 -7.11 3.07
CA ILE A 354 -10.37 -8.15 4.08
C ILE A 354 -8.86 -8.27 4.38
N GLU A 355 -8.00 -8.34 3.37
CA GLU A 355 -6.54 -8.40 3.56
C GLU A 355 -5.95 -7.13 4.19
N ALA A 356 -6.51 -5.96 3.88
CA ALA A 356 -6.10 -4.71 4.50
C ALA A 356 -6.47 -4.69 6.00
N ILE A 357 -7.72 -5.00 6.34
CA ILE A 357 -8.22 -4.88 7.72
C ILE A 357 -7.91 -6.08 8.62
N GLN A 358 -7.37 -7.17 8.07
CA GLN A 358 -6.88 -8.36 8.79
C GLN A 358 -5.43 -8.66 8.36
N PRO A 359 -4.42 -7.88 8.78
CA PRO A 359 -3.02 -8.14 8.43
C PRO A 359 -2.53 -9.53 8.88
N GLU A 360 -3.10 -10.05 9.97
CA GLU A 360 -2.78 -11.33 10.61
C GLU A 360 -3.35 -12.58 9.93
N LEU A 361 -4.05 -12.45 8.79
CA LEU A 361 -4.53 -13.61 8.04
C LEU A 361 -3.39 -14.58 7.71
N THR A 362 -3.69 -15.87 7.90
CA THR A 362 -2.79 -17.00 7.62
C THR A 362 -2.39 -17.06 6.15
N VAL A 363 -1.29 -17.77 5.88
CA VAL A 363 -0.81 -18.02 4.51
C VAL A 363 -1.87 -18.79 3.71
N GLU A 364 -2.55 -19.75 4.36
CA GLU A 364 -3.62 -20.54 3.77
C GLU A 364 -4.88 -19.72 3.47
N THR A 365 -5.24 -18.73 4.29
CA THR A 365 -6.36 -17.82 3.98
C THR A 365 -6.01 -16.88 2.84
N LYS A 366 -4.79 -16.31 2.81
CA LYS A 366 -4.35 -15.42 1.72
C LYS A 366 -4.32 -16.15 0.38
N ALA A 367 -3.71 -17.35 0.34
CA ALA A 367 -3.71 -18.19 -0.86
C ALA A 367 -5.13 -18.57 -1.33
N GLU A 368 -6.07 -18.77 -0.40
CA GLU A 368 -7.46 -19.05 -0.77
C GLU A 368 -8.22 -17.81 -1.27
N LEU A 369 -7.88 -16.60 -0.79
CA LEU A 369 -8.40 -15.37 -1.37
C LEU A 369 -7.93 -15.21 -2.83
N ASP A 370 -6.70 -15.61 -3.16
CA ASP A 370 -6.20 -15.63 -4.54
C ASP A 370 -6.90 -16.69 -5.41
N ASN A 371 -7.08 -17.92 -4.90
CA ASN A 371 -7.89 -18.95 -5.57
C ASN A 371 -9.32 -18.45 -5.85
N PHE A 372 -9.91 -17.75 -4.88
CA PHE A 372 -11.24 -17.16 -5.01
C PHE A 372 -11.26 -16.00 -6.02
N ARG A 373 -10.21 -15.17 -6.08
CA ARG A 373 -10.04 -14.13 -7.11
C ARG A 373 -9.90 -14.72 -8.52
N GLU A 374 -9.22 -15.87 -8.70
CA GLU A 374 -9.24 -16.59 -10.00
C GLU A 374 -10.68 -16.95 -10.38
N LEU A 375 -11.46 -17.52 -9.45
CA LEU A 375 -12.85 -17.89 -9.73
C LEU A 375 -13.74 -16.67 -10.03
N LEU A 376 -13.52 -15.53 -9.37
CA LEU A 376 -14.17 -14.25 -9.66
C LEU A 376 -13.78 -13.72 -11.05
N TYR A 377 -12.50 -13.80 -11.43
CA TYR A 377 -12.00 -13.44 -12.76
C TYR A 377 -12.64 -14.32 -13.84
N GLN A 378 -12.60 -15.65 -13.68
CA GLN A 378 -13.18 -16.61 -14.64
C GLN A 378 -14.67 -16.34 -14.86
N TYR A 379 -15.43 -16.01 -13.81
CA TYR A 379 -16.83 -15.62 -13.94
C TYR A 379 -17.02 -14.27 -14.61
N THR A 380 -16.25 -13.26 -14.21
CA THR A 380 -16.36 -11.90 -14.77
C THR A 380 -15.98 -11.89 -16.26
N ALA A 381 -15.01 -12.70 -16.68
CA ALA A 381 -14.64 -12.92 -18.07
C ALA A 381 -15.78 -13.49 -18.95
N THR A 382 -16.76 -14.21 -18.36
CA THR A 382 -17.92 -14.70 -19.15
C THR A 382 -18.79 -13.58 -19.73
N PHE A 383 -18.69 -12.36 -19.20
CA PHE A 383 -19.41 -11.18 -19.70
C PHE A 383 -18.70 -10.45 -20.86
N GLU A 384 -17.45 -10.81 -21.20
CA GLU A 384 -16.66 -10.08 -22.22
C GLU A 384 -17.33 -10.04 -23.58
N GLY A 385 -18.04 -11.11 -23.98
CA GLY A 385 -18.74 -11.16 -25.26
C GLY A 385 -19.84 -10.08 -25.39
N ASP A 386 -20.63 -9.90 -24.34
CA ASP A 386 -21.72 -8.90 -24.29
C ASP A 386 -21.17 -7.48 -24.10
N LEU A 387 -20.12 -7.32 -23.28
CA LEU A 387 -19.43 -6.04 -23.08
C LEU A 387 -18.77 -5.55 -24.37
N LYS A 388 -18.10 -6.44 -25.12
CA LYS A 388 -17.51 -6.12 -26.41
C LYS A 388 -18.56 -5.73 -27.45
N ALA A 389 -19.66 -6.48 -27.54
CA ALA A 389 -20.76 -6.13 -28.45
C ALA A 389 -21.39 -4.77 -28.10
N THR A 390 -21.43 -4.42 -26.81
CA THR A 390 -21.89 -3.10 -26.33
C THR A 390 -20.89 -2.00 -26.71
N ALA A 391 -19.59 -2.20 -26.48
CA ALA A 391 -18.55 -1.25 -26.87
C ALA A 391 -18.57 -0.95 -28.38
N GLU A 392 -18.61 -2.00 -29.21
CA GLU A 392 -18.69 -1.88 -30.67
C GLU A 392 -19.97 -1.15 -31.13
N GLY A 393 -21.09 -1.33 -30.43
CA GLY A 393 -22.37 -0.67 -30.70
C GLY A 393 -22.41 0.81 -30.30
N GLU A 394 -21.68 1.20 -29.26
CA GLU A 394 -21.61 2.58 -28.76
C GLU A 394 -20.40 3.38 -29.32
N GLY A 395 -19.45 2.69 -29.97
CA GLY A 395 -18.27 3.29 -30.60
C GLY A 395 -17.06 3.43 -29.67
N TYR A 396 -17.02 2.66 -28.58
CA TYR A 396 -15.91 2.60 -27.64
C TYR A 396 -14.90 1.50 -28.02
N GLU A 397 -13.64 1.69 -27.64
CA GLU A 397 -12.62 0.64 -27.71
C GLU A 397 -12.82 -0.34 -26.55
N PHE A 398 -12.98 -1.63 -26.85
CA PHE A 398 -13.16 -2.66 -25.83
C PHE A 398 -11.81 -3.07 -25.22
N LEU A 399 -11.65 -2.84 -23.92
CA LEU A 399 -10.54 -3.36 -23.13
C LEU A 399 -10.94 -4.71 -22.47
N PRO A 400 -10.15 -5.79 -22.63
CA PRO A 400 -10.38 -7.04 -21.91
C PRO A 400 -10.35 -6.85 -20.39
N ILE A 401 -11.09 -7.70 -19.67
CA ILE A 401 -11.29 -7.54 -18.22
C ILE A 401 -9.98 -7.79 -17.46
N LYS A 402 -9.14 -8.70 -17.95
CA LYS A 402 -7.77 -8.91 -17.42
C LYS A 402 -6.96 -7.61 -17.48
N ASP A 403 -6.90 -6.98 -18.64
CA ASP A 403 -6.10 -5.77 -18.87
C ASP A 403 -6.63 -4.59 -18.04
N GLN A 404 -7.96 -4.48 -17.89
CA GLN A 404 -8.58 -3.48 -17.02
C GLN A 404 -8.21 -3.70 -15.54
N TRP A 405 -8.36 -4.92 -15.02
CA TRP A 405 -8.04 -5.25 -13.63
C TRP A 405 -6.53 -5.07 -13.33
N LEU A 406 -5.64 -5.47 -14.24
CA LEU A 406 -4.20 -5.23 -14.12
C LEU A 406 -3.87 -3.72 -14.09
N THR A 407 -4.51 -2.93 -14.95
CA THR A 407 -4.34 -1.46 -14.98
C THR A 407 -4.76 -0.83 -13.65
N GLN A 408 -5.86 -1.29 -13.05
CA GLN A 408 -6.36 -0.79 -11.76
C GLN A 408 -5.44 -1.20 -10.59
N LEU A 409 -4.98 -2.46 -10.55
CA LEU A 409 -3.99 -2.95 -9.58
C LEU A 409 -2.68 -2.14 -9.67
N GLN A 410 -2.14 -1.95 -10.87
CA GLN A 410 -0.94 -1.15 -11.09
C GLN A 410 -1.14 0.32 -10.71
N SER A 411 -2.34 0.88 -10.95
CA SER A 411 -2.67 2.25 -10.55
C SER A 411 -2.67 2.42 -9.02
N ALA A 412 -3.24 1.47 -8.28
CA ALA A 412 -3.21 1.46 -6.82
C ALA A 412 -1.78 1.34 -6.26
N GLN A 413 -0.94 0.50 -6.86
CA GLN A 413 0.48 0.38 -6.51
C GLN A 413 1.27 1.66 -6.80
N ASN A 414 1.10 2.24 -8.00
CA ASN A 414 1.75 3.48 -8.41
C ASN A 414 1.38 4.66 -7.49
N LEU A 415 0.12 4.75 -7.07
CA LEU A 415 -0.32 5.73 -6.08
C LEU A 415 0.39 5.51 -4.73
N LYS A 416 0.39 4.28 -4.20
CA LYS A 416 1.10 3.91 -2.96
C LYS A 416 2.60 4.27 -3.00
N ALA A 417 3.24 4.17 -4.16
CA ALA A 417 4.65 4.51 -4.36
C ALA A 417 4.93 6.01 -4.58
N SER A 418 4.02 6.75 -5.22
CA SER A 418 4.24 8.16 -5.61
C SER A 418 3.66 9.17 -4.63
N ASP A 419 2.58 8.83 -3.92
CA ASP A 419 1.90 9.70 -2.97
C ASP A 419 1.31 8.89 -1.81
N ALA A 420 2.19 8.49 -0.88
CA ALA A 420 1.82 7.67 0.26
C ALA A 420 0.72 8.29 1.17
N PRO A 421 0.70 9.61 1.48
CA PRO A 421 -0.39 10.22 2.23
C PRO A 421 -1.75 10.13 1.51
N LEU A 422 -1.80 10.37 0.19
CA LEU A 422 -3.05 10.23 -0.58
C LEU A 422 -3.51 8.77 -0.67
N ALA A 423 -2.56 7.85 -0.86
CA ALA A 423 -2.82 6.42 -0.85
C ALA A 423 -3.41 5.95 0.48
N GLU A 424 -2.91 6.47 1.61
CA GLU A 424 -3.43 6.18 2.95
C GLU A 424 -4.86 6.71 3.13
N ILE A 425 -5.14 7.96 2.75
CA ILE A 425 -6.50 8.54 2.79
C ILE A 425 -7.47 7.67 1.98
N ILE A 426 -7.05 7.25 0.79
CA ILE A 426 -7.85 6.38 -0.09
C ILE A 426 -8.06 5.00 0.54
N GLN A 427 -7.04 4.41 1.17
CA GLN A 427 -7.16 3.13 1.89
C GLN A 427 -8.10 3.24 3.10
N LEU A 428 -8.08 4.35 3.84
CA LEU A 428 -9.00 4.59 4.95
C LEU A 428 -10.46 4.70 4.48
N ILE A 429 -10.70 5.40 3.36
CA ILE A 429 -12.03 5.47 2.72
C ILE A 429 -12.45 4.08 2.24
N ALA A 430 -11.57 3.35 1.56
CA ALA A 430 -11.83 1.99 1.08
C ALA A 430 -12.19 1.03 2.23
N ASN A 431 -11.43 1.05 3.32
CA ASN A 431 -11.67 0.24 4.51
C ASN A 431 -13.03 0.53 5.16
N ALA A 432 -13.50 1.78 5.13
CA ALA A 432 -14.80 2.19 5.67
C ALA A 432 -16.00 1.89 4.75
N THR A 433 -15.77 1.81 3.43
CA THR A 433 -16.84 1.83 2.40
C THR A 433 -16.95 0.57 1.54
N GLY A 434 -15.91 -0.27 1.50
CA GLY A 434 -15.82 -1.44 0.61
C GLY A 434 -15.14 -1.13 -0.73
N PHE A 435 -14.94 0.15 -1.08
CA PHE A 435 -14.41 0.55 -2.39
C PHE A 435 -12.88 0.41 -2.48
N ALA A 436 -12.37 -0.82 -2.60
CA ALA A 436 -10.93 -1.07 -2.75
C ALA A 436 -10.31 -0.31 -3.96
N PRO A 437 -9.18 0.41 -3.79
CA PRO A 437 -8.50 1.07 -4.91
C PRO A 437 -7.92 0.10 -5.93
N GLU A 438 -7.76 -1.17 -5.57
CA GLU A 438 -7.43 -2.28 -6.48
C GLU A 438 -8.55 -2.61 -7.49
N VAL A 439 -9.77 -2.05 -7.31
CA VAL A 439 -10.95 -2.33 -8.14
C VAL A 439 -11.67 -1.06 -8.62
N TYR A 440 -11.73 -0.02 -7.79
CA TYR A 440 -12.43 1.23 -8.08
C TYR A 440 -11.48 2.39 -8.36
N THR A 441 -11.86 3.25 -9.31
CA THR A 441 -11.08 4.42 -9.69
C THR A 441 -11.40 5.60 -8.79
N TYR A 442 -10.36 6.25 -8.28
CA TYR A 442 -10.45 7.47 -7.47
C TYR A 442 -10.09 8.68 -8.35
N THR A 443 -11.04 9.59 -8.56
CA THR A 443 -10.93 10.74 -9.49
C THR A 443 -11.33 12.05 -8.81
N ASP A 444 -11.25 13.16 -9.55
CA ASP A 444 -11.69 14.50 -9.11
C ASP A 444 -11.12 14.89 -7.72
N ILE A 445 -9.85 14.56 -7.49
CA ILE A 445 -9.18 14.78 -6.21
C ILE A 445 -8.86 16.27 -6.09
N GLU A 446 -9.59 16.95 -5.21
CA GLU A 446 -9.51 18.38 -4.94
C GLU A 446 -9.18 18.62 -3.47
N GLN A 447 -8.51 19.74 -3.17
CA GLN A 447 -8.24 20.14 -1.79
C GLN A 447 -8.75 21.57 -1.55
N THR A 448 -9.44 21.77 -0.43
CA THR A 448 -9.82 23.08 0.09
C THR A 448 -9.41 23.14 1.55
N ASP A 449 -8.46 24.02 1.87
CA ASP A 449 -7.83 24.14 3.19
C ASP A 449 -7.28 22.79 3.71
N LYS A 450 -7.95 22.20 4.71
CA LYS A 450 -7.62 20.92 5.33
C LYS A 450 -8.53 19.77 4.90
N VAL A 451 -9.44 20.00 3.96
CA VAL A 451 -10.36 18.98 3.45
C VAL A 451 -9.94 18.55 2.05
N ILE A 452 -9.68 17.26 1.87
CA ILE A 452 -9.51 16.63 0.56
C ILE A 452 -10.85 16.02 0.15
N SER A 453 -11.34 16.38 -1.02
CA SER A 453 -12.54 15.80 -1.65
C SER A 453 -12.14 14.90 -2.81
N LEU A 454 -12.86 13.81 -3.02
CA LEU A 454 -12.61 12.89 -4.15
C LEU A 454 -13.90 12.20 -4.61
N THR A 455 -13.92 11.77 -5.86
CA THR A 455 -14.95 10.91 -6.47
C THR A 455 -14.46 9.47 -6.48
N VAL A 456 -15.35 8.52 -6.16
CA VAL A 456 -15.16 7.08 -6.43
C VAL A 456 -16.03 6.68 -7.61
N ALA A 457 -15.45 5.95 -8.56
CA ALA A 457 -16.12 5.46 -9.75
C ALA A 457 -15.86 3.97 -9.99
N GLU A 458 -16.87 3.29 -10.54
CA GLU A 458 -16.74 1.99 -11.19
C GLU A 458 -16.26 2.23 -12.62
N ASP A 459 -15.10 1.70 -12.98
CA ASP A 459 -14.69 1.63 -14.37
C ASP A 459 -15.08 0.26 -14.96
N THR A 460 -15.60 0.27 -16.18
CA THR A 460 -16.02 -0.93 -16.91
C THR A 460 -15.60 -0.79 -18.37
N PRO A 461 -15.46 -1.89 -19.14
CA PRO A 461 -14.90 -1.82 -20.50
C PRO A 461 -15.67 -0.94 -21.51
N THR A 462 -16.84 -0.42 -21.13
CA THR A 462 -17.68 0.47 -21.94
C THR A 462 -17.89 1.86 -21.32
N LYS A 463 -17.71 2.03 -20.00
CA LYS A 463 -18.03 3.29 -19.28
C LYS A 463 -17.40 3.37 -17.89
N MET A 464 -17.04 4.58 -17.50
CA MET A 464 -16.81 4.97 -16.11
C MET A 464 -18.12 5.50 -15.49
N THR A 465 -18.47 5.05 -14.28
CA THR A 465 -19.71 5.39 -13.57
C THR A 465 -19.39 5.89 -12.17
N THR A 466 -19.67 7.16 -11.87
CA THR A 466 -19.56 7.70 -10.50
C THR A 466 -20.48 6.95 -9.53
N LEU A 467 -19.91 6.46 -8.44
CA LEU A 467 -20.64 5.76 -7.36
C LEU A 467 -20.94 6.71 -6.20
N ALA A 468 -19.90 7.38 -5.69
CA ALA A 468 -19.97 8.21 -4.49
C ALA A 468 -18.93 9.33 -4.53
N ARG A 469 -19.05 10.28 -3.60
CA ARG A 469 -18.05 11.33 -3.34
C ARG A 469 -17.76 11.38 -1.87
N PHE A 470 -16.48 11.46 -1.52
CA PHE A 470 -16.03 11.48 -0.14
C PHE A 470 -15.19 12.71 0.16
N GLN A 471 -15.15 13.08 1.43
CA GLN A 471 -14.24 14.06 2.00
C GLN A 471 -13.43 13.42 3.13
N TYR A 472 -12.16 13.78 3.21
CA TYR A 472 -11.27 13.48 4.33
C TYR A 472 -10.75 14.78 4.92
N ASP A 473 -10.96 14.96 6.22
CA ASP A 473 -10.48 16.11 6.98
C ASP A 473 -9.11 15.81 7.60
N LEU A 474 -8.07 16.53 7.16
CA LEU A 474 -6.67 16.34 7.57
C LEU A 474 -6.38 16.72 9.03
N GLU A 475 -7.25 17.47 9.71
CA GLU A 475 -7.06 17.88 11.11
C GLU A 475 -7.72 16.89 12.09
N THR A 476 -8.85 16.31 11.70
CA THR A 476 -9.67 15.44 12.56
C THR A 476 -9.64 13.96 12.16
N GLY A 477 -9.19 13.63 10.95
CA GLY A 477 -9.22 12.29 10.37
C GLY A 477 -10.62 11.79 10.00
N VAL A 478 -11.63 12.67 9.98
CA VAL A 478 -13.02 12.29 9.71
C VAL A 478 -13.24 12.08 8.21
N ILE A 479 -13.79 10.91 7.87
CA ILE A 479 -14.32 10.62 6.53
C ILE A 479 -15.81 11.00 6.50
N SER A 480 -16.23 11.71 5.46
CA SER A 480 -17.64 12.03 5.18
C SER A 480 -18.02 11.65 3.76
N GLU A 481 -19.26 11.21 3.54
CA GLU A 481 -19.85 11.04 2.20
C GLU A 481 -20.66 12.30 1.84
N ILE A 482 -20.54 12.78 0.60
CA ILE A 482 -21.34 13.93 0.12
C ILE A 482 -22.67 13.41 -0.41
N ASP A 483 -23.78 13.77 0.24
CA ASP A 483 -25.12 13.41 -0.23
C ASP A 483 -25.37 13.99 -1.64
N PRO A 484 -25.75 13.17 -2.64
CA PRO A 484 -25.81 13.59 -4.04
C PRO A 484 -26.98 14.54 -4.37
N VAL A 485 -27.86 14.84 -3.41
CA VAL A 485 -29.03 15.72 -3.57
C VAL A 485 -28.89 17.03 -2.80
N SER A 486 -28.43 16.98 -1.55
CA SER A 486 -28.23 18.16 -0.70
C SER A 486 -26.85 18.79 -0.85
N MET A 487 -25.86 18.03 -1.34
CA MET A 487 -24.42 18.38 -1.32
C MET A 487 -23.85 18.57 0.10
N GLU A 488 -24.55 18.11 1.14
CA GLU A 488 -24.04 18.12 2.51
C GLU A 488 -23.09 16.94 2.76
N ALA A 489 -21.96 17.19 3.42
CA ALA A 489 -21.03 16.16 3.86
C ALA A 489 -21.56 15.49 5.15
N VAL A 490 -21.81 14.18 5.08
CA VAL A 490 -22.34 13.36 6.18
C VAL A 490 -21.22 12.46 6.70
N PRO A 491 -20.76 12.63 7.96
CA PRO A 491 -19.71 11.79 8.54
C PRO A 491 -20.06 10.31 8.55
N LEU A 492 -19.12 9.46 8.13
CA LEU A 492 -19.24 8.01 8.25
C LEU A 492 -19.09 7.61 9.73
N ASN A 493 -20.06 6.86 10.24
CA ASN A 493 -20.11 6.47 11.66
C ASN A 493 -19.24 5.24 12.01
N GLN A 494 -18.49 4.71 11.04
CA GLN A 494 -17.70 3.49 11.17
C GLN A 494 -16.42 3.59 10.34
N ALA A 495 -15.30 3.11 10.89
CA ALA A 495 -14.01 3.02 10.21
C ALA A 495 -13.84 1.71 9.41
N THR A 496 -14.92 0.93 9.29
CA THR A 496 -14.93 -0.43 8.73
C THR A 496 -16.20 -0.64 7.92
N PHE A 497 -16.06 -1.28 6.77
CA PHE A 497 -17.17 -1.77 5.97
C PHE A 497 -18.05 -2.76 6.76
N ASP A 498 -19.37 -2.68 6.58
CA ASP A 498 -20.33 -3.57 7.26
C ASP A 498 -20.41 -4.94 6.54
N PHE A 499 -19.41 -5.79 6.82
CA PHE A 499 -19.42 -7.18 6.36
C PHE A 499 -20.63 -7.97 6.89
N ASN A 500 -21.23 -7.58 8.02
CA ASN A 500 -22.38 -8.30 8.58
C ASN A 500 -23.63 -8.11 7.72
N ALA A 501 -23.87 -6.88 7.25
CA ALA A 501 -25.00 -6.55 6.37
C ALA A 501 -24.99 -7.33 5.04
N ILE A 502 -23.81 -7.65 4.50
CA ILE A 502 -23.66 -8.29 3.18
C ILE A 502 -23.38 -9.80 3.27
N TYR A 503 -22.54 -10.22 4.22
CA TYR A 503 -22.02 -11.59 4.34
C TYR A 503 -22.56 -12.34 5.58
N GLY A 504 -23.18 -11.64 6.54
CA GLY A 504 -23.65 -12.22 7.80
C GLY A 504 -22.53 -12.53 8.81
N VAL A 505 -21.30 -12.14 8.50
CA VAL A 505 -20.08 -12.34 9.31
C VAL A 505 -19.57 -10.97 9.76
N ASN A 506 -19.19 -10.82 11.03
CA ASN A 506 -18.48 -9.62 11.48
C ASN A 506 -16.99 -9.79 11.15
N VAL A 507 -16.38 -8.78 10.56
CA VAL A 507 -14.92 -8.71 10.42
C VAL A 507 -14.48 -7.48 11.21
N GLU A 508 -13.66 -7.68 12.24
CA GLU A 508 -13.10 -6.56 13.00
C GLU A 508 -12.04 -5.83 12.15
N ASN A 509 -11.69 -4.60 12.52
CA ASN A 509 -10.71 -3.83 11.78
C ASN A 509 -9.43 -3.68 12.61
N HIS A 510 -8.40 -4.39 12.17
CA HIS A 510 -7.06 -4.38 12.72
C HIS A 510 -6.07 -3.61 11.82
N TYR A 511 -6.57 -2.84 10.86
CA TYR A 511 -5.74 -1.97 10.02
C TYR A 511 -5.00 -0.92 10.87
N VAL A 512 -3.68 -0.98 10.85
CA VAL A 512 -2.81 0.03 11.47
C VAL A 512 -2.53 1.12 10.44
N ALA A 513 -3.31 2.19 10.51
CA ALA A 513 -3.20 3.34 9.63
C ALA A 513 -1.83 4.02 9.72
N ALA A 514 -1.31 4.46 8.57
CA ALA A 514 -0.16 5.36 8.52
C ALA A 514 -0.56 6.78 8.93
N GLU A 515 0.41 7.57 9.36
CA GLU A 515 0.19 8.95 9.80
C GLU A 515 0.08 9.88 8.59
N VAL A 516 -1.14 10.35 8.30
CA VAL A 516 -1.40 11.39 7.29
C VAL A 516 -1.03 12.75 7.87
N PRO A 517 -0.08 13.51 7.29
CA PRO A 517 0.32 14.80 7.83
C PRO A 517 -0.80 15.85 7.73
N VAL A 518 -1.05 16.60 8.80
CA VAL A 518 -2.06 17.68 8.83
C VAL A 518 -1.71 18.81 7.83
N ASP A 519 -0.44 18.97 7.50
CA ASP A 519 0.09 19.91 6.50
C ASP A 519 0.26 19.31 5.09
N TYR A 520 -0.26 18.09 4.85
CA TYR A 520 -0.26 17.48 3.53
C TYR A 520 -1.03 18.34 2.49
N THR A 521 -0.47 18.40 1.28
CA THR A 521 -1.05 19.09 0.12
C THR A 521 -0.95 18.19 -1.11
N ILE A 522 -2.07 17.98 -1.80
CA ILE A 522 -2.08 17.18 -3.02
C ILE A 522 -1.16 17.78 -4.11
N PRO A 523 -0.45 16.97 -4.92
CA PRO A 523 0.45 17.46 -5.96
C PRO A 523 -0.23 18.43 -6.93
N GLY A 524 0.33 19.63 -7.05
CA GLY A 524 -0.23 20.70 -7.90
C GLY A 524 -1.22 21.63 -7.19
N TYR A 525 -1.60 21.36 -5.94
CA TYR A 525 -2.37 22.32 -5.14
C TYR A 525 -1.59 23.61 -4.92
N THR A 526 -2.27 24.74 -5.08
CA THR A 526 -1.76 26.06 -4.69
C THR A 526 -2.77 26.68 -3.76
N SER A 527 -2.42 26.80 -2.47
CA SER A 527 -3.24 27.51 -1.49
C SER A 527 -3.42 28.97 -1.91
N VAL A 528 -4.67 29.45 -1.93
CA VAL A 528 -4.92 30.88 -2.05
C VAL A 528 -4.58 31.51 -0.71
N GLU A 529 -3.39 32.12 -0.59
CA GLU A 529 -3.13 33.04 0.52
C GLU A 529 -4.12 34.20 0.42
N THR A 530 -5.18 34.17 1.24
CA THR A 530 -5.91 35.38 1.59
C THR A 530 -4.98 36.25 2.42
N THR A 531 -4.28 37.18 1.76
CA THR A 531 -3.74 38.35 2.41
C THR A 531 -4.90 39.11 3.04
N GLU A 532 -5.12 38.89 4.33
CA GLU A 532 -5.84 39.84 5.15
C GLU A 532 -5.03 41.14 5.13
N GLU A 533 -5.42 42.08 4.27
CA GLU A 533 -5.03 43.47 4.43
C GLU A 533 -5.64 43.95 5.76
N GLU A 534 -4.86 43.84 6.84
CA GLU A 534 -5.09 44.58 8.08
C GLU A 534 -5.15 46.07 7.71
N THR A 535 -6.37 46.55 7.48
CA THR A 535 -6.65 47.98 7.31
C THR A 535 -6.62 48.63 8.67
N THR A 536 -5.40 48.77 9.21
CA THR A 536 -5.10 49.58 10.39
C THR A 536 -5.53 51.01 10.13
N LEU A 537 -6.67 51.39 10.71
CA LEU A 537 -7.14 52.77 10.79
C LEU A 537 -6.20 53.56 11.72
N GLU A 538 -5.09 54.06 11.20
CA GLU A 538 -4.30 55.09 11.87
C GLU A 538 -5.06 56.42 11.80
N GLU A 539 -5.52 56.89 12.97
CA GLU A 539 -6.03 58.25 13.14
C GLU A 539 -4.87 59.26 13.08
N GLU A 540 -4.66 59.94 11.95
CA GLU A 540 -3.86 61.17 11.94
C GLU A 540 -4.66 62.37 12.49
N PRO A 541 -4.05 63.20 13.37
CA PRO A 541 -4.73 64.33 13.99
C PRO A 541 -4.83 65.55 13.05
N GLN A 542 -5.92 66.30 13.18
CA GLN A 542 -6.20 67.49 12.37
C GLN A 542 -5.24 68.67 12.64
N GLU A 543 -4.77 69.33 11.58
CA GLU A 543 -4.44 70.77 11.61
C GLU A 543 -5.08 71.54 10.45
N MET A 544 -5.27 72.84 10.69
CA MET A 544 -6.04 73.81 9.89
C MET A 544 -5.26 74.24 8.62
N THR A 545 -5.78 74.92 7.57
CA THR A 545 -6.74 76.05 7.55
C THR A 545 -7.17 76.38 6.09
N GLU A 546 -8.40 76.89 5.94
CA GLU A 546 -8.89 77.86 4.91
C GLU A 546 -8.87 77.56 3.39
N ALA A 547 -9.76 78.25 2.67
CA ALA A 547 -10.21 78.02 1.29
C ALA A 547 -10.07 79.33 0.46
N PRO A 548 -10.81 79.59 -0.65
CA PRO A 548 -11.37 78.73 -1.71
C PRO A 548 -10.95 79.22 -3.13
N THR A 549 -11.35 78.52 -4.21
CA THR A 549 -11.94 79.16 -5.42
C THR A 549 -12.49 78.15 -6.45
N ASN A 550 -13.72 78.39 -6.91
CA ASN A 550 -14.28 78.00 -8.21
C ASN A 550 -14.68 79.32 -8.93
N PRO A 551 -14.69 79.44 -10.27
CA PRO A 551 -15.81 79.01 -11.12
C PRO A 551 -15.31 78.32 -12.42
N GLU A 552 -16.08 77.89 -13.43
CA GLU A 552 -17.38 78.30 -14.02
C GLU A 552 -17.90 77.07 -14.83
N GLU A 553 -19.19 76.72 -14.83
CA GLU A 553 -20.16 76.89 -15.96
C GLU A 553 -19.81 76.12 -17.27
N GLU A 554 -20.70 75.46 -18.02
CA GLU A 554 -22.17 75.38 -18.01
C GLU A 554 -22.68 74.08 -18.68
N GLN A 555 -23.97 73.74 -18.53
CA GLN A 555 -24.71 72.64 -19.19
C GLN A 555 -25.21 73.04 -20.62
N PRO A 556 -26.04 72.30 -21.43
CA PRO A 556 -26.98 71.19 -21.10
C PRO A 556 -27.28 70.08 -22.17
N SER A 557 -28.15 69.12 -21.80
CA SER A 557 -29.31 68.49 -22.54
C SER A 557 -29.23 68.10 -24.04
N GLU A 558 -30.01 67.16 -24.61
CA GLU A 558 -30.92 66.09 -24.15
C GLU A 558 -31.24 65.19 -25.39
N GLU A 559 -31.24 63.86 -25.19
CA GLU A 559 -32.28 62.88 -25.62
C GLU A 559 -32.73 62.67 -27.10
N VAL A 560 -33.53 61.59 -27.28
CA VAL A 560 -34.37 61.14 -28.43
C VAL A 560 -33.86 59.95 -29.29
N GLN A 561 -34.63 58.86 -29.23
CA GLN A 561 -34.67 57.63 -30.06
C GLN A 561 -35.86 57.70 -31.07
N PRO A 562 -36.26 56.67 -31.87
CA PRO A 562 -35.56 55.58 -32.60
C PRO A 562 -36.01 55.41 -34.09
N SER A 563 -35.55 54.31 -34.73
CA SER A 563 -36.26 53.42 -35.71
C SER A 563 -36.38 53.70 -37.24
N GLU A 564 -36.12 52.60 -37.98
CA GLU A 564 -36.77 52.05 -39.21
C GLU A 564 -36.23 52.20 -40.67
N GLU A 565 -36.22 51.01 -41.31
CA GLU A 565 -36.34 50.60 -42.73
C GLU A 565 -35.26 50.79 -43.84
N VAL A 566 -35.37 49.86 -44.82
CA VAL A 566 -34.48 49.55 -45.98
C VAL A 566 -35.02 50.21 -47.27
N PRO A 567 -34.31 50.26 -48.44
CA PRO A 567 -34.30 49.13 -49.40
C PRO A 567 -33.07 49.03 -50.37
N GLU A 568 -32.96 47.89 -51.09
CA GLU A 568 -32.59 47.64 -52.53
C GLU A 568 -31.46 48.45 -53.27
N THR A 569 -30.70 47.99 -54.30
CA THR A 569 -30.77 46.85 -55.26
C THR A 569 -29.46 46.65 -56.10
N GLU A 570 -29.44 45.59 -56.95
CA GLU A 570 -28.68 45.39 -58.23
C GLU A 570 -27.35 44.55 -58.32
N THR A 571 -27.41 43.54 -59.21
CA THR A 571 -26.39 42.63 -59.80
C THR A 571 -25.97 43.13 -61.22
N PRO A 572 -25.07 42.51 -62.06
CA PRO A 572 -24.63 41.10 -62.22
C PRO A 572 -23.08 40.93 -62.49
N THR A 573 -22.44 39.89 -63.08
CA THR A 573 -22.87 38.78 -63.97
C THR A 573 -21.94 37.52 -63.96
N SER A 574 -22.59 36.36 -63.96
CA SER A 574 -22.30 35.00 -64.53
C SER A 574 -21.11 34.75 -65.49
N ASN A 575 -20.43 33.58 -65.32
CA ASN A 575 -20.50 32.38 -66.22
C ASN A 575 -19.70 31.19 -65.62
N GLU A 576 -20.34 30.03 -65.36
CA GLU A 576 -20.33 28.77 -66.16
C GLU A 576 -19.09 27.84 -65.93
N GLN A 577 -19.18 26.50 -65.82
CA GLN A 577 -20.32 25.58 -65.61
C GLN A 577 -19.79 24.15 -65.27
N THR A 578 -20.51 23.36 -64.45
CA THR A 578 -20.60 21.86 -64.39
C THR A 578 -19.34 20.97 -64.51
N THR A 579 -19.14 19.95 -63.66
CA THR A 579 -19.96 18.72 -63.67
C THR A 579 -20.03 17.96 -62.33
N GLU A 580 -21.00 17.04 -62.27
CA GLU A 580 -21.52 16.26 -61.14
C GLU A 580 -21.42 14.75 -61.46
N ALA A 581 -21.19 13.88 -60.46
CA ALA A 581 -21.77 12.54 -60.31
C ALA A 581 -21.07 11.65 -59.26
N ALA A 582 -21.88 10.94 -58.46
CA ALA A 582 -21.58 9.66 -57.80
C ALA A 582 -22.64 8.63 -58.32
N PRO A 583 -22.84 7.40 -57.79
CA PRO A 583 -22.03 6.54 -56.89
C PRO A 583 -21.98 5.05 -57.37
N SER A 584 -21.59 4.14 -56.46
CA SER A 584 -22.15 2.78 -56.19
C SER A 584 -21.94 1.54 -57.11
N GLU A 585 -21.74 0.41 -56.39
CA GLU A 585 -22.17 -1.00 -56.63
C GLU A 585 -21.51 -1.94 -57.67
N GLU A 586 -20.71 -2.86 -57.12
CA GLU A 586 -20.94 -4.33 -56.99
C GLU A 586 -21.05 -5.31 -58.21
N THR A 587 -20.61 -6.54 -57.93
CA THR A 587 -20.84 -7.85 -58.60
C THR A 587 -19.85 -8.39 -59.66
N ASP A 588 -19.14 -9.45 -59.23
CA ASP A 588 -19.02 -10.78 -59.85
C ASP A 588 -18.35 -10.98 -61.24
N SER A 589 -17.16 -11.62 -61.26
CA SER A 589 -17.00 -13.03 -61.75
C SER A 589 -15.58 -13.38 -62.26
N GLY A 590 -15.11 -14.59 -61.90
CA GLY A 590 -13.92 -15.26 -62.45
C GLY A 590 -12.57 -14.87 -61.82
N ASN A 591 -11.64 -15.79 -61.56
CA ASN A 591 -11.59 -17.24 -61.85
C ASN A 591 -10.58 -17.94 -60.92
#